data_AF-A0A7V0Q469-F1
#
_entry.id   AF-A0A7V0Q469-F1
#
_cell.length_a   1.000
_cell.length_b   1.000
_cell.length_c   1.000
_cell.angle_alpha   90.00
_cell.angle_beta   90.00
_cell.angle_gamma   90.00
#
_symmetry.space_group_name_H-M   'P 1'
#
loop_
_entity.id
_entity.type
_entity.pdbx_description
1 polymer ?
#
loop_
_entity_poly.entity_id
_entity_poly.type
_entity_poly.pdbx_seq_one_letter_code
_entity_poly.pdbx_strand_id
1 'polypeptide(L)'
;MTVRFGVAISGDPDPTFPEDVAGLENAGFASLWFGLDGADWHPIVLASAAAMVTTGAELVVALADPTPVTAKSVGSLDALSGGRSRVLVETAGDAALMRAMLGGDRVNYDGVPFRVVDAPVLPAPVQERVPIWTRAA
;
A
#
# COMPACT_ATOMS: atom_id res chain seq x y z
N MET A 1 -21.80 10.64 -10.40
CA MET A 1 -20.51 9.97 -10.60
C MET A 1 -19.44 10.99 -10.26
N THR A 2 -18.60 10.73 -9.25
CA THR A 2 -17.55 11.66 -8.83
C THR A 2 -16.24 11.20 -9.44
N VAL A 3 -15.60 12.06 -10.23
CA VAL A 3 -14.26 11.81 -10.79
C VAL A 3 -13.23 12.26 -9.76
N ARG A 4 -12.21 11.43 -9.54
CA ARG A 4 -11.06 11.73 -8.67
C ARG A 4 -9.77 11.54 -9.48
N PHE A 5 -8.82 12.44 -9.29
CA PHE A 5 -7.52 12.38 -9.97
C PHE A 5 -6.45 11.84 -9.03
N GLY A 6 -5.58 10.99 -9.56
CA GLY A 6 -4.41 10.46 -8.87
C GLY A 6 -3.13 10.80 -9.62
N VAL A 7 -2.00 10.68 -8.93
CA VAL A 7 -0.67 10.93 -9.49
C VAL A 7 0.27 9.77 -9.17
N ALA A 8 1.01 9.32 -10.17
CA ALA A 8 2.08 8.35 -10.01
C ALA A 8 3.38 9.06 -9.64
N ILE A 9 4.03 8.56 -8.60
CA ILE A 9 5.29 9.06 -8.08
C ILE A 9 6.36 8.03 -8.46
N SER A 10 7.34 8.51 -9.23
CA SER A 10 8.44 7.72 -9.79
C SER A 10 9.76 8.41 -9.53
N GLY A 11 10.85 7.63 -9.54
CA GLY A 11 12.20 8.14 -9.27
C GLY A 11 12.56 8.12 -7.79
N ASP A 12 13.83 8.43 -7.52
CA ASP A 12 14.36 8.42 -6.17
C ASP A 12 13.92 9.68 -5.40
N PRO A 13 13.56 9.54 -4.11
CA PRO A 13 13.24 10.69 -3.29
C PRO A 13 14.49 11.54 -3.08
N ASP A 14 14.36 12.84 -3.31
CA ASP A 14 15.35 13.82 -2.91
C ASP A 14 14.90 14.53 -1.61
N PRO A 15 15.66 15.49 -1.08
CA PRO A 15 15.26 16.20 0.13
C PRO A 15 13.95 17.01 0.03
N THR A 16 13.44 17.32 -1.17
CA THR A 16 12.18 18.07 -1.35
C THR A 16 10.95 17.17 -1.40
N PHE A 17 11.14 15.85 -1.50
CA PHE A 17 10.06 14.85 -1.54
C PHE A 17 8.90 15.12 -0.56
N PRO A 18 9.12 15.46 0.74
CA PRO A 18 8.00 15.72 1.66
C PRO A 18 7.16 16.94 1.26
N GLU A 19 7.79 18.01 0.80
CA GLU A 19 7.11 19.23 0.36
C GLU A 19 6.35 18.99 -0.96
N ASP A 20 6.96 18.27 -1.90
CA ASP A 20 6.35 17.92 -3.17
C ASP A 20 5.09 17.06 -2.97
N VAL A 21 5.18 16.05 -2.11
CA VAL A 21 4.05 15.17 -1.79
C VAL A 21 2.91 15.91 -1.08
N ALA A 22 3.22 16.77 -0.12
CA ALA A 22 2.21 17.62 0.50
C ALA A 22 1.60 18.60 -0.51
N GLY A 23 2.41 19.13 -1.42
CA GLY A 23 1.99 19.98 -2.54
C GLY A 23 0.99 19.28 -3.46
N LEU A 24 1.20 17.99 -3.78
CA LEU A 24 0.27 17.19 -4.59
C LEU A 24 -1.10 17.02 -3.91
N GLU A 25 -1.13 16.74 -2.60
CA GLU A 25 -2.40 16.69 -1.85
C GLU A 25 -3.10 18.05 -1.84
N ASN A 26 -2.37 19.13 -1.59
CA ASN A 26 -2.90 20.50 -1.59
C ASN A 26 -3.41 20.95 -2.98
N ALA A 27 -2.83 20.41 -4.05
CA ALA A 27 -3.31 20.61 -5.42
C ALA A 27 -4.59 19.82 -5.73
N GLY A 28 -5.07 18.98 -4.82
CA GLY A 28 -6.33 18.24 -4.93
C GLY A 28 -6.21 16.83 -5.49
N PHE A 29 -5.00 16.28 -5.61
CA PHE A 29 -4.84 14.88 -5.98
C PHE A 29 -5.35 13.97 -4.85
N ALA A 30 -6.27 13.09 -5.20
CA ALA A 30 -6.98 12.23 -4.26
C ALA A 30 -6.21 10.96 -3.89
N SER A 31 -5.20 10.60 -4.67
CA SER A 31 -4.40 9.38 -4.48
C SER A 31 -2.99 9.55 -5.01
N LEU A 32 -2.02 9.05 -4.26
CA LEU A 32 -0.60 9.02 -4.58
C LEU A 32 -0.19 7.57 -4.84
N TRP A 33 0.41 7.30 -5.99
CA TRP A 33 0.72 5.94 -6.44
C TRP A 33 2.23 5.70 -6.46
N PHE A 34 2.67 4.64 -5.79
CA PHE A 34 4.09 4.31 -5.61
C PHE A 34 4.40 2.94 -6.21
N GLY A 35 5.57 2.80 -6.82
CA GLY A 35 6.08 1.50 -7.32
C GLY A 35 5.58 1.11 -8.70
N LEU A 36 5.00 2.03 -9.47
CA LEU A 36 4.59 1.77 -10.86
C LEU A 36 5.78 1.80 -11.83
N ASP A 37 6.77 2.67 -11.60
CA ASP A 37 7.87 2.93 -12.55
C ASP A 37 9.27 2.97 -11.90
N GLY A 38 9.66 1.86 -11.24
CA GLY A 38 11.08 1.52 -11.03
C GLY A 38 11.93 2.47 -10.19
N ALA A 39 11.39 3.05 -9.11
CA ALA A 39 12.24 3.70 -8.09
C ALA A 39 13.13 2.65 -7.38
N ASP A 40 14.35 3.01 -6.99
CA ASP A 40 15.23 2.11 -6.22
C ASP A 40 14.69 1.86 -4.80
N TRP A 41 13.84 2.78 -4.32
CA TRP A 41 13.20 2.69 -3.02
C TRP A 41 11.95 1.82 -3.04
N HIS A 42 11.82 0.93 -2.06
CA HIS A 42 10.64 0.11 -1.90
C HIS A 42 9.38 1.00 -1.71
N PRO A 43 8.27 0.75 -2.43
CA PRO A 43 7.10 1.65 -2.48
C PRO A 43 6.46 1.92 -1.12
N ILE A 44 6.49 0.95 -0.20
CA ILE A 44 6.01 1.15 1.18
C ILE A 44 6.83 2.20 1.93
N VAL A 45 8.14 2.32 1.67
CA VAL A 45 8.98 3.32 2.35
C VAL A 45 8.58 4.73 1.91
N LEU A 46 8.44 4.94 0.60
CA LEU A 46 7.97 6.21 0.03
C LEU A 46 6.55 6.55 0.50
N ALA A 47 5.64 5.57 0.49
CA ALA A 47 4.28 5.74 0.99
C ALA A 47 4.23 6.07 2.49
N SER A 48 5.14 5.50 3.29
CA SER A 48 5.23 5.81 4.72
C SER A 48 5.71 7.24 4.97
N ALA A 49 6.68 7.73 4.19
CA ALA A 49 7.10 9.13 4.24
C ALA A 49 5.95 10.06 3.80
N ALA A 50 5.25 9.71 2.73
CA ALA A 50 4.07 10.43 2.27
C ALA A 50 2.97 10.47 3.35
N ALA A 51 2.76 9.37 4.08
CA ALA A 51 1.76 9.29 5.15
C ALA A 51 2.00 10.32 6.26
N MET A 52 3.25 10.69 6.52
CA MET A 52 3.63 11.65 7.57
C MET A 52 3.30 13.10 7.22
N VAL A 53 3.17 13.42 5.93
CA VAL A 53 3.00 14.81 5.43
C VAL A 53 1.68 15.03 4.71
N THR A 54 0.83 14.01 4.66
CA THR A 54 -0.50 14.05 4.04
C THR A 54 -1.56 13.54 5.00
N THR A 55 -2.80 13.97 4.83
CA THR A 55 -3.89 13.66 5.77
C THR A 55 -5.12 13.03 5.12
N GLY A 56 -5.30 13.19 3.80
CA GLY A 56 -6.51 12.77 3.08
C GLY A 56 -6.26 11.91 1.84
N ALA A 57 -5.13 12.07 1.16
CA ALA A 57 -4.81 11.35 -0.06
C ALA A 57 -4.64 9.85 0.21
N GLU A 58 -5.23 9.03 -0.66
CA GLU A 58 -5.04 7.57 -0.63
C GLU A 58 -3.60 7.23 -1.01
N LEU A 59 -3.01 6.26 -0.33
CA LEU A 59 -1.63 5.83 -0.52
C LEU A 59 -1.63 4.46 -1.19
N VAL A 60 -1.42 4.46 -2.49
CA VAL A 60 -1.47 3.24 -3.32
C VAL A 60 -0.06 2.69 -3.49
N VAL A 61 0.17 1.48 -2.98
CA VAL A 61 1.43 0.76 -3.19
C VAL A 61 1.24 -0.34 -4.23
N ALA A 62 1.97 -0.25 -5.34
CA ALA A 62 2.06 -1.31 -6.34
C ALA A 62 3.13 -2.32 -5.93
N LEU A 63 2.74 -3.59 -5.83
CA LEU A 63 3.60 -4.67 -5.36
C LEU A 63 3.63 -5.77 -6.41
N ALA A 64 4.78 -5.90 -7.08
CA ALA A 64 4.99 -6.92 -8.10
C ALA A 64 5.01 -8.34 -7.51
N ASP A 65 5.74 -8.52 -6.41
CA ASP A 65 5.93 -9.82 -5.74
C ASP A 65 5.64 -9.71 -4.24
N PRO A 66 4.36 -9.59 -3.83
CA PRO A 66 4.02 -9.41 -2.42
C PRO A 66 4.35 -10.65 -1.61
N THR A 67 4.88 -10.42 -0.41
CA THR A 67 5.19 -11.46 0.57
C THR A 67 4.33 -11.28 1.83
N PRO A 68 4.28 -12.26 2.75
CA PRO A 68 3.70 -12.06 4.07
C PRO A 68 4.28 -10.85 4.82
N VAL A 69 5.57 -10.55 4.65
CA VAL A 69 6.23 -9.38 5.24
C VAL A 69 5.74 -8.10 4.58
N THR A 70 5.56 -8.09 3.26
CA THR A 70 5.01 -6.95 2.54
C THR A 70 3.58 -6.66 2.97
N ALA A 71 2.76 -7.70 3.16
CA ALA A 71 1.41 -7.57 3.71
C ALA A 71 1.40 -7.00 5.12
N LYS A 72 2.30 -7.48 5.99
CA LYS A 72 2.51 -6.93 7.34
C LYS A 72 2.83 -5.43 7.28
N SER A 73 3.71 -5.03 6.38
CA SER A 73 4.12 -3.64 6.16
C SER A 73 2.98 -2.77 5.62
N VAL A 74 2.10 -3.30 4.75
CA VAL A 74 0.86 -2.63 4.32
C VAL A 74 -0.07 -2.38 5.51
N GLY A 75 -0.26 -3.37 6.39
CA GLY A 75 -1.08 -3.18 7.59
C GLY A 75 -0.51 -2.09 8.52
N SER A 76 0.81 -2.03 8.66
CA SER A 76 1.47 -0.95 9.39
C SER A 76 1.30 0.42 8.73
N LEU A 77 1.41 0.49 7.40
CA LEU A 77 1.15 1.71 6.63
C LEU A 77 -0.30 2.18 6.79
N ASP A 78 -1.25 1.25 6.81
CA ASP A 78 -2.66 1.58 7.02
C ASP A 78 -2.89 2.19 8.40
N ALA A 79 -2.35 1.57 9.45
CA ALA A 79 -2.41 2.10 10.80
C ALA A 79 -1.71 3.47 10.92
N LEU A 80 -0.51 3.61 10.33
CA LEU A 80 0.26 4.86 10.32
C LEU A 80 -0.50 5.99 9.61
N SER A 81 -1.13 5.68 8.48
CA SER A 81 -1.82 6.66 7.64
C SER A 81 -3.25 6.96 8.10
N GLY A 82 -3.78 6.26 9.10
CA GLY A 82 -5.16 6.41 9.53
C GLY A 82 -6.18 5.86 8.53
N GLY A 83 -5.82 4.78 7.83
CA GLY A 83 -6.76 4.05 6.97
C GLY A 83 -6.71 4.43 5.50
N ARG A 84 -5.58 4.96 5.02
CA ARG A 84 -5.45 5.46 3.64
C ARG A 84 -4.74 4.48 2.71
N SER A 85 -4.33 3.30 3.20
CA SER A 85 -3.58 2.35 2.39
C SER A 85 -4.46 1.66 1.34
N ARG A 86 -3.91 1.47 0.14
CA ARG A 86 -4.46 0.70 -0.97
C ARG A 86 -3.34 -0.12 -1.59
N VAL A 87 -3.66 -1.28 -2.13
CA VAL A 87 -2.68 -2.15 -2.76
C VAL A 87 -3.06 -2.40 -4.22
N LEU A 88 -2.08 -2.27 -5.11
CA LEU A 88 -2.14 -2.85 -6.44
C LEU A 88 -1.22 -4.08 -6.48
N VAL A 89 -1.73 -5.21 -6.95
CA VAL A 89 -0.95 -6.43 -7.18
C VAL A 89 -1.12 -6.94 -8.60
N GLU A 90 -0.20 -7.76 -9.05
CA GLU A 90 -0.16 -8.24 -10.44
C GLU A 90 -1.12 -9.42 -10.67
N THR A 91 -1.25 -10.35 -9.71
CA THR A 91 -2.03 -11.57 -9.92
C THR A 91 -3.18 -11.76 -8.93
N ALA A 92 -4.13 -12.64 -9.30
CA ALA A 92 -5.19 -13.07 -8.39
C ALA A 92 -4.66 -13.86 -7.18
N GLY A 93 -3.53 -14.57 -7.33
CA GLY A 93 -2.86 -15.29 -6.24
C GLY A 93 -2.29 -14.33 -5.22
N ASP A 94 -1.64 -13.26 -5.67
CA ASP A 94 -1.15 -12.17 -4.83
C ASP A 94 -2.29 -11.49 -4.07
N ALA A 95 -3.41 -11.24 -4.75
CA ALA A 95 -4.59 -10.68 -4.11
C ALA A 95 -5.15 -11.60 -3.03
N ALA A 96 -5.09 -12.93 -3.22
CA ALA A 96 -5.51 -13.90 -2.22
C ALA A 96 -4.58 -13.89 -0.99
N LEU A 97 -3.26 -13.87 -1.20
CA LEU A 97 -2.27 -13.72 -0.13
C LEU A 97 -2.53 -12.43 0.68
N MET A 98 -2.63 -11.29 0.00
CA MET A 98 -2.83 -9.99 0.64
C MET A 98 -4.14 -9.95 1.44
N ARG A 99 -5.23 -10.51 0.90
CA ARG A 99 -6.51 -10.60 1.62
C ARG A 99 -6.43 -11.47 2.87
N ALA A 100 -5.75 -12.61 2.79
CA ALA A 100 -5.58 -13.49 3.95
C ALA A 100 -4.75 -12.79 5.03
N MET A 101 -3.64 -12.17 4.66
CA MET A 101 -2.70 -11.54 5.58
C MET A 101 -3.25 -10.27 6.24
N LEU A 102 -4.07 -9.49 5.53
CA LEU A 102 -4.66 -8.23 6.05
C LEU A 102 -6.03 -8.44 6.73
N GLY A 103 -6.51 -9.67 6.83
CA GLY A 103 -7.88 -9.98 7.21
C GLY A 103 -8.14 -10.25 8.71
N GLY A 104 -7.12 -10.24 9.58
CA GLY A 104 -7.36 -10.46 11.01
C GLY A 104 -6.12 -10.58 11.89
N ASP A 105 -6.36 -10.79 13.19
CA ASP A 105 -5.33 -10.81 14.23
C ASP A 105 -4.35 -11.98 14.11
N ARG A 106 -4.83 -13.15 13.67
CA ARG A 106 -4.03 -14.35 13.43
C ARG A 106 -4.42 -14.98 12.09
N VAL A 107 -3.43 -15.30 11.28
CA VAL A 107 -3.62 -15.72 9.88
C VAL A 107 -3.12 -17.14 9.68
N ASN A 108 -3.91 -17.91 8.93
CA ASN A 108 -3.51 -19.17 8.33
C ASN A 108 -3.63 -19.01 6.81
N TYR A 109 -2.57 -19.38 6.08
CA TYR A 109 -2.52 -19.32 4.63
C TYR A 109 -1.71 -20.51 4.12
N ASP A 110 -2.23 -21.23 3.12
CA ASP A 110 -1.56 -22.35 2.48
C ASP A 110 -1.65 -22.17 0.96
N GLY A 111 -0.63 -21.52 0.40
CA GLY A 111 -0.48 -21.28 -1.03
C GLY A 111 0.96 -21.45 -1.45
N VAL A 112 1.22 -21.38 -2.76
CA VAL A 112 2.59 -21.42 -3.29
C VAL A 112 3.04 -19.99 -3.60
N PRO A 113 4.22 -19.52 -3.12
CA PRO A 113 5.24 -20.25 -2.36
C PRO A 113 5.08 -20.19 -0.83
N PHE A 114 4.06 -19.47 -0.32
CA PHE A 114 3.97 -19.14 1.10
C PHE A 114 3.01 -20.02 1.90
N ARG A 115 3.50 -20.52 3.03
CA ARG A 115 2.68 -21.13 4.07
C ARG A 115 2.82 -20.34 5.36
N VAL A 116 1.69 -19.94 5.94
CA VAL A 116 1.59 -19.21 7.21
C VAL A 116 0.67 -20.00 8.14
N VAL A 117 1.14 -20.31 9.34
CA VAL A 117 0.40 -21.09 10.33
C VAL A 117 0.30 -20.29 11.62
N ASP A 118 -0.93 -19.97 12.00
CA ASP A 118 -1.28 -19.33 13.26
C ASP A 118 -0.40 -18.11 13.61
N ALA A 119 -0.13 -17.26 12.62
CA ALA A 119 0.80 -16.14 12.78
C ALA A 119 0.05 -14.84 13.07
N PRO A 120 0.46 -14.04 14.08
CA PRO A 120 -0.11 -12.72 14.27
C PRO A 120 0.40 -11.73 13.22
N VAL A 121 -0.48 -10.88 12.69
CA VAL A 121 -0.13 -9.86 11.69
C VAL A 121 -0.36 -8.46 12.24
N LEU A 122 0.22 -8.15 13.41
CA LEU A 122 0.03 -6.89 14.15
C LEU A 122 1.08 -5.81 13.84
N PRO A 123 0.73 -4.51 13.73
CA PRO A 123 -0.61 -3.94 13.91
C PRO A 123 -1.59 -4.37 12.80
N ALA A 124 -2.83 -4.62 13.18
CA ALA A 124 -3.90 -4.80 12.21
C ALA A 124 -4.16 -3.46 11.48
N PRO A 125 -4.58 -3.49 10.20
CA PRO A 125 -5.11 -2.32 9.53
C PRO A 125 -6.25 -1.69 10.34
N VAL A 126 -6.40 -0.37 10.28
CA VAL A 126 -7.54 0.32 10.88
C VAL A 126 -8.76 0.26 9.97
N GLN A 127 -8.57 0.06 8.66
CA GLN A 127 -9.65 -0.26 7.74
C GLN A 127 -10.14 -1.70 7.99
N GLU A 128 -11.46 -1.90 8.04
CA GLU A 128 -12.07 -3.24 8.07
C GLU A 128 -11.59 -4.10 6.89
N ARG A 129 -11.41 -3.48 5.72
CA ARG A 129 -10.88 -4.12 4.54
C ARG A 129 -10.03 -3.16 3.74
N VAL A 130 -8.71 -3.39 3.73
CA VAL A 130 -7.79 -2.68 2.84
C VAL A 130 -8.17 -2.97 1.38
N PRO A 131 -8.43 -1.94 0.55
CA PRO A 131 -8.73 -2.16 -0.86
C PRO A 131 -7.53 -2.73 -1.61
N ILE A 132 -7.78 -3.80 -2.37
CA ILE A 132 -6.79 -4.51 -3.18
C ILE A 132 -7.29 -4.53 -4.62
N TRP A 133 -6.53 -3.90 -5.51
CA TRP A 133 -6.72 -3.91 -6.94
C TRP A 133 -5.78 -4.92 -7.58
N THR A 134 -6.25 -5.56 -8.65
CA THR A 134 -5.45 -6.42 -9.50
C THR A 134 -5.24 -5.71 -10.83
N ARG A 135 -4.02 -5.74 -11.37
CA ARG A 135 -3.78 -5.27 -12.73
C ARG A 135 -4.69 -6.03 -13.70
N ALA A 136 -5.36 -5.32 -14.60
CA ALA A 136 -6.14 -5.96 -15.64
C ALA A 136 -5.19 -6.72 -16.57
N ALA A 137 -5.54 -7.97 -16.87
CA ALA A 137 -4.80 -8.83 -17.79
C ALA A 137 -4.86 -8.30 -19.24
#